data_AF-C6Q1H7-F1
#
_entry.id   AF-C6Q1H7-F1
#
_cell.length_a   1.000
_cell.length_b   1.000
_cell.length_c   1.000
_cell.angle_alpha   90.00
_cell.angle_beta   90.00
_cell.angle_gamma   90.00
#
_symmetry.space_group_name_H-M   'P 1'
#
loop_
_entity.id
_entity.type
_entity.pdbx_description
1 polymer ?
#
loop_
_entity_poly.entity_id
_entity_poly.type
_entity_poly.pdbx_seq_one_letter_code
_entity_poly.pdbx_strand_id
1 'polypeptide(L)'
;MDMELIRENIECEQLLTENFCDTVVKSEYVIPDTHPDVSQVLMLDAKSCIVSKEIMQDKILVEGEVKYTVIYLANEEEGTGIYSTNYTGRFSNYVDVPGAEHKMMCDCDSYIEHIECSIVNERKVAIEGIIKLKAEVFKNYDFKVIKDITGSQDIQMLKNPTTMDKIVGTVSGDLVAKSHIQIPMDNPQIGNVLKCDVKVHKKGTKIMEEKVSVSAGVLVSLLYRAKDSKDIIYIEDDVDVNKELELKDVNPMMDSYSSFKVDAMEFNVKEDDLGENRIVDVEAIVKSNTKVMYKEEMDIIEDAYSPYELMNMDRKDYQVNVMHGHSNCKSMVKGTVELSNKPKVSKIIMCCGEACITDKK
;
A
#
# COMPACT_ATOMS: atom_id res chain seq x y z
N MET A 1 -10.72 -57.08 -8.50
CA MET A 1 -9.68 -56.10 -8.85
C MET A 1 -9.81 -55.00 -7.83
N ASP A 2 -8.70 -54.45 -7.35
CA ASP A 2 -8.74 -53.47 -6.27
C ASP A 2 -9.16 -52.10 -6.84
N MET A 3 -10.10 -51.44 -6.16
CA MET A 3 -10.57 -50.09 -6.49
C MET A 3 -9.43 -49.09 -6.22
N GLU A 4 -9.07 -48.31 -7.23
CA GLU A 4 -8.05 -47.26 -7.15
C GLU A 4 -8.72 -45.88 -7.19
N LEU A 5 -8.32 -45.00 -6.26
CA LEU A 5 -8.83 -43.63 -6.17
C LEU A 5 -7.81 -42.65 -6.75
N ILE A 6 -8.18 -41.92 -7.80
CA ILE A 6 -7.39 -40.82 -8.33
C ILE A 6 -7.70 -39.57 -7.51
N ARG A 7 -6.68 -39.08 -6.80
CA ARG A 7 -6.79 -37.94 -5.89
C ARG A 7 -6.04 -36.73 -6.45
N GLU A 8 -6.59 -35.56 -6.23
CA GLU A 8 -5.98 -34.28 -6.58
C GLU A 8 -5.85 -33.43 -5.31
N ASN A 9 -4.70 -32.78 -5.14
CA ASN A 9 -4.46 -31.88 -4.01
C ASN A 9 -4.88 -30.46 -4.38
N ILE A 10 -5.73 -29.89 -3.55
CA ILE A 10 -6.23 -28.54 -3.69
C ILE A 10 -5.59 -27.68 -2.61
N GLU A 11 -4.86 -26.66 -3.06
CA GLU A 11 -4.32 -25.61 -2.21
C GLU A 11 -4.98 -24.29 -2.58
N CYS A 12 -5.77 -23.73 -1.68
CA CYS A 12 -6.40 -22.43 -1.90
C CYS A 12 -6.30 -21.55 -0.66
N GLU A 13 -6.23 -20.24 -0.88
CA GLU A 13 -6.21 -19.24 0.18
C GLU A 13 -7.57 -18.56 0.25
N GLN A 14 -8.17 -18.57 1.43
CA GLN A 14 -9.46 -17.93 1.67
C GLN A 14 -9.27 -16.75 2.62
N LEU A 15 -9.83 -15.59 2.25
CA LEU A 15 -10.06 -14.52 3.22
C LEU A 15 -11.03 -15.05 4.28
N LEU A 16 -10.54 -15.24 5.50
CA LEU A 16 -11.32 -15.71 6.63
C LEU A 16 -12.19 -14.58 7.18
N THR A 17 -11.56 -13.44 7.44
CA THR A 17 -12.21 -12.24 8.00
C THR A 17 -11.37 -11.02 7.68
N GLU A 18 -12.05 -9.90 7.43
CA GLU A 18 -11.47 -8.57 7.43
C GLU A 18 -12.12 -7.73 8.53
N ASN A 19 -11.35 -6.90 9.23
CA ASN A 19 -11.92 -5.90 10.15
C ASN A 19 -11.09 -4.62 10.16
N PHE A 20 -11.69 -3.56 10.68
CA PHE A 20 -11.09 -2.24 10.80
C PHE A 20 -11.08 -1.80 12.26
N CYS A 21 -10.08 -1.00 12.65
CA CYS A 21 -10.10 -0.28 13.93
C CYS A 21 -9.52 1.12 13.78
N ASP A 22 -10.02 2.04 14.60
CA ASP A 22 -9.52 3.41 14.63
C ASP A 22 -8.51 3.58 15.76
N THR A 23 -7.41 4.26 15.46
CA THR A 23 -6.33 4.53 16.41
C THR A 23 -6.10 6.02 16.51
N VAL A 24 -6.24 6.56 17.72
CA VAL A 24 -6.02 7.98 17.99
C VAL A 24 -4.54 8.23 18.20
N VAL A 25 -3.98 9.20 17.48
CA VAL A 25 -2.64 9.73 17.73
C VAL A 25 -2.76 11.16 18.24
N LYS A 26 -2.06 11.45 19.34
CA LYS A 26 -2.04 12.77 19.97
C LYS A 26 -0.69 13.01 20.63
N SER A 27 0.07 13.95 20.10
CA SER A 27 1.42 14.27 20.58
C SER A 27 1.75 15.75 20.44
N GLU A 28 2.53 16.27 21.37
CA GLU A 28 3.12 17.60 21.29
C GLU A 28 4.57 17.49 20.79
N TYR A 29 4.94 18.40 19.88
CA TYR A 29 6.26 18.47 19.28
C TYR A 29 6.86 19.86 19.46
N VAL A 30 8.16 19.89 19.77
CA VAL A 30 8.93 21.12 19.95
C VAL A 30 9.53 21.54 18.60
N ILE A 31 9.53 22.83 18.34
CA ILE A 31 10.15 23.43 17.17
C ILE A 31 11.68 23.45 17.39
N PRO A 32 12.50 22.99 16.43
CA PRO A 32 13.96 22.97 16.59
C PRO A 32 14.52 24.36 16.91
N ASP A 33 15.52 24.44 17.80
CA ASP A 33 16.16 25.70 18.21
C ASP A 33 16.84 26.44 17.05
N THR A 34 17.11 25.75 15.96
CA THR A 34 17.61 26.33 14.70
C THR A 34 16.55 27.07 13.90
N HIS A 35 15.26 26.92 14.24
CA HIS A 35 14.14 27.50 13.50
C HIS A 35 13.53 28.67 14.27
N PRO A 36 12.96 29.68 13.57
CA PRO A 36 12.26 30.77 14.21
C PRO A 36 10.90 30.35 14.77
N ASP A 37 10.29 31.26 15.53
CA ASP A 37 9.05 31.04 16.26
C ASP A 37 7.84 30.92 15.35
N VAL A 38 6.97 29.96 15.66
CA VAL A 38 5.78 29.64 14.87
C VAL A 38 4.72 30.73 15.04
N SER A 39 4.29 31.28 13.91
CA SER A 39 3.21 32.26 13.82
C SER A 39 1.90 31.61 13.36
N GLN A 40 1.95 30.76 12.33
CA GLN A 40 0.78 30.11 11.76
C GLN A 40 1.13 28.77 11.11
N VAL A 41 0.33 27.73 11.34
CA VAL A 41 0.44 26.46 10.59
C VAL A 41 -0.20 26.62 9.20
N LEU A 42 0.55 26.29 8.15
CA LEU A 42 0.11 26.42 6.76
C LEU A 42 -0.34 25.09 6.17
N MET A 43 0.37 24.01 6.48
CA MET A 43 0.06 22.66 6.01
C MET A 43 0.58 21.63 7.02
N LEU A 44 -0.21 20.58 7.20
CA LEU A 44 0.20 19.32 7.81
C LEU A 44 0.07 18.23 6.75
N ASP A 45 1.17 17.54 6.50
CA ASP A 45 1.18 16.31 5.72
C ASP A 45 1.53 15.16 6.66
N ALA A 46 0.87 14.02 6.49
CA ALA A 46 1.09 12.87 7.35
C ALA A 46 1.10 11.60 6.50
N LYS A 47 2.01 10.68 6.82
CA LYS A 47 2.13 9.38 6.14
C LYS A 47 2.31 8.27 7.15
N SER A 48 1.37 7.34 7.19
CA SER A 48 1.42 6.17 8.07
C SER A 48 2.03 4.96 7.35
N CYS A 49 2.88 4.20 8.05
CA CYS A 49 3.36 2.90 7.62
C CYS A 49 3.25 1.89 8.77
N ILE A 50 3.04 0.62 8.42
CA ILE A 50 3.05 -0.48 9.38
C ILE A 50 4.48 -0.99 9.52
N VAL A 51 4.93 -1.07 10.77
CA VAL A 51 6.29 -1.51 11.15
C VAL A 51 6.26 -2.98 11.54
N SER A 52 5.24 -3.41 12.29
CA SER A 52 5.11 -4.79 12.75
C SER A 52 3.64 -5.22 12.80
N LYS A 53 3.43 -6.53 12.70
CA LYS A 53 2.12 -7.18 12.89
C LYS A 53 2.32 -8.50 13.63
N GLU A 54 1.54 -8.73 14.68
CA GLU A 54 1.57 -9.97 15.46
C GLU A 54 0.16 -10.54 15.58
N ILE A 55 -0.02 -11.78 15.12
CA ILE A 55 -1.30 -12.47 15.14
C ILE A 55 -1.42 -13.25 16.44
N MET A 56 -2.49 -12.96 17.16
CA MET A 56 -2.92 -13.63 18.39
C MET A 56 -4.26 -14.35 18.14
N GLN A 57 -4.77 -15.03 19.16
CA GLN A 57 -6.11 -15.61 19.10
C GLN A 57 -7.15 -14.49 18.96
N ASP A 58 -7.94 -14.54 17.87
CA ASP A 58 -9.03 -13.62 17.54
C ASP A 58 -8.66 -12.13 17.39
N LYS A 59 -7.36 -11.79 17.40
CA LYS A 59 -6.86 -10.40 17.38
C LYS A 59 -5.53 -10.30 16.69
N ILE A 60 -5.24 -9.12 16.15
CA ILE A 60 -3.95 -8.80 15.54
C ILE A 60 -3.44 -7.50 16.16
N LEU A 61 -2.25 -7.55 16.75
CA LEU A 61 -1.53 -6.36 17.17
C LEU A 61 -0.85 -5.75 15.95
N VAL A 62 -1.18 -4.51 15.63
CA VAL A 62 -0.57 -3.77 14.53
C VAL A 62 0.19 -2.58 15.11
N GLU A 63 1.49 -2.52 14.84
CA GLU A 63 2.33 -1.39 15.22
C GLU A 63 2.80 -0.65 13.98
N GLY A 64 2.76 0.67 14.04
CA GLY A 64 3.18 1.52 12.95
C GLY A 64 3.75 2.86 13.38
N GLU A 65 4.27 3.55 12.39
CA GLU A 65 4.82 4.90 12.52
C GLU A 65 4.09 5.85 11.59
N VAL A 66 3.94 7.11 12.03
CA VAL A 66 3.48 8.20 11.18
C VAL A 66 4.56 9.24 11.07
N LYS A 67 4.93 9.58 9.84
CA LYS A 67 5.81 10.71 9.56
C LYS A 67 4.94 11.94 9.29
N TYR A 68 5.17 13.00 10.05
CA TYR A 68 4.50 14.29 9.90
C TYR A 68 5.46 15.30 9.26
N THR A 69 4.99 16.06 8.29
CA THR A 69 5.66 17.25 7.79
C THR A 69 4.76 18.44 8.06
N VAL A 70 5.18 19.32 8.98
CA VAL A 70 4.47 20.56 9.32
C VAL A 70 5.15 21.70 8.60
N ILE A 71 4.44 22.38 7.69
CA ILE A 71 4.88 23.62 7.06
C ILE A 71 4.18 24.77 7.77
N TYR A 72 4.95 25.76 8.21
CA TYR A 72 4.45 26.88 9.00
C TYR A 72 5.10 28.20 8.60
N LEU A 73 4.38 29.28 8.89
CA LEU A 73 4.89 30.64 8.83
C LEU A 73 5.59 30.94 10.16
N ALA A 74 6.81 31.45 10.08
CA ALA A 74 7.62 31.81 11.23
C ALA A 74 7.94 33.31 11.23
N ASN A 75 8.14 33.88 12.42
CA ASN A 75 8.56 35.28 12.58
C ASN A 75 10.09 35.37 12.43
N GLU A 76 10.56 36.18 11.48
CA GLU A 76 11.97 36.49 11.25
C GLU A 76 12.26 37.94 11.67
N GLU A 77 13.54 38.29 11.85
CA GLU A 77 13.93 39.68 12.15
C GLU A 77 13.39 40.68 11.11
N GLU A 78 13.34 40.28 9.83
CA GLU A 78 12.78 41.05 8.72
C GLU A 78 11.45 40.46 8.19
N GLY A 79 10.50 40.28 9.10
CA GLY A 79 9.11 39.96 8.80
C GLY A 79 8.77 38.49 9.03
N THR A 80 8.37 37.78 7.98
CA THR A 80 7.97 36.37 8.07
C THR A 80 8.57 35.52 6.97
N GLY A 81 8.88 34.27 7.31
CA GLY A 81 9.37 33.25 6.39
C GLY A 81 8.63 31.92 6.55
N ILE A 82 8.73 31.07 5.53
CA ILE A 82 8.14 29.72 5.58
C ILE A 82 9.22 28.71 5.93
N TYR A 83 8.89 27.85 6.89
CA TYR A 83 9.73 26.78 7.39
C TYR A 83 8.94 25.48 7.41
N SER A 84 9.66 24.36 7.49
CA SER A 84 9.04 23.07 7.73
C SER A 84 9.78 22.31 8.81
N THR A 85 9.09 21.39 9.46
CA THR A 85 9.68 20.48 10.45
C THR A 85 9.11 19.09 10.23
N ASN A 86 9.93 18.08 10.48
CA ASN A 86 9.54 16.69 10.33
C ASN A 86 9.52 16.02 11.69
N TYR A 87 8.44 15.29 11.97
CA TYR A 87 8.26 14.56 13.21
C TYR A 87 7.86 13.13 12.92
N THR A 88 8.16 12.23 13.86
CA THR A 88 7.69 10.84 13.79
C THR A 88 6.84 10.56 15.03
N GLY A 89 5.64 10.03 14.81
CA GLY A 89 4.78 9.45 15.82
C GLY A 89 4.75 7.93 15.70
N ARG A 90 4.36 7.26 16.78
CA ARG A 90 4.12 5.82 16.81
C ARG A 90 2.69 5.56 17.21
N PHE A 91 2.11 4.52 16.65
CA PHE A 91 0.79 4.02 17.03
C PHE A 91 0.85 2.51 17.14
N SER A 92 0.01 1.97 18.01
CA SER A 92 -0.16 0.55 18.20
C SER A 92 -1.59 0.30 18.65
N ASN A 93 -2.26 -0.66 18.01
CA ASN A 93 -3.62 -1.02 18.38
C ASN A 93 -3.93 -2.46 17.99
N TYR A 94 -4.97 -3.02 18.60
CA TYR A 94 -5.48 -4.33 18.28
C TYR A 94 -6.63 -4.22 17.29
N VAL A 95 -6.56 -4.98 16.20
CA VAL A 95 -7.69 -5.22 15.32
C VAL A 95 -8.32 -6.54 15.75
N ASP A 96 -9.60 -6.51 16.15
CA ASP A 96 -10.35 -7.72 16.48
C ASP A 96 -10.69 -8.48 15.19
N VAL A 97 -10.18 -9.69 15.04
CA VAL A 97 -10.41 -10.53 13.86
C VAL A 97 -10.79 -11.93 14.35
N PRO A 98 -12.09 -12.18 14.62
CA PRO A 98 -12.55 -13.47 15.11
C PRO A 98 -12.12 -14.62 14.18
N GLY A 99 -11.57 -15.70 14.76
CA GLY A 99 -11.05 -16.84 14.01
C GLY A 99 -9.58 -16.70 13.58
N ALA A 100 -8.92 -15.59 13.87
CA ALA A 100 -7.48 -15.46 13.68
C ALA A 100 -6.72 -16.38 14.64
N GLU A 101 -5.77 -17.15 14.12
CA GLU A 101 -4.89 -18.03 14.89
C GLU A 101 -3.43 -17.76 14.56
N HIS A 102 -2.55 -18.14 15.49
CA HIS A 102 -1.12 -17.98 15.30
C HIS A 102 -0.64 -18.71 14.03
N LYS A 103 0.25 -18.06 13.27
CA LYS A 103 0.79 -18.52 11.97
C LYS A 103 -0.17 -18.47 10.78
N MET A 104 -1.39 -17.92 10.92
CA MET A 104 -2.18 -17.57 9.75
C MET A 104 -1.50 -16.46 8.94
N MET A 105 -1.86 -16.33 7.66
CA MET A 105 -1.41 -15.20 6.86
C MET A 105 -2.28 -13.99 7.19
N CYS A 106 -1.67 -12.82 7.33
CA CYS A 106 -2.40 -11.58 7.56
C CYS A 106 -1.79 -10.46 6.74
N ASP A 107 -2.65 -9.67 6.08
CA ASP A 107 -2.28 -8.38 5.52
C ASP A 107 -2.88 -7.26 6.35
N CYS A 108 -2.10 -6.20 6.56
CA CYS A 108 -2.52 -5.02 7.30
C CYS A 108 -2.22 -3.77 6.48
N ASP A 109 -3.14 -2.81 6.55
CA ASP A 109 -3.01 -1.49 5.95
C ASP A 109 -3.37 -0.40 6.98
N SER A 110 -2.80 0.79 6.79
CA SER A 110 -3.06 1.96 7.63
C SER A 110 -3.39 3.16 6.76
N TYR A 111 -4.45 3.88 7.10
CA TYR A 111 -4.92 5.07 6.40
C TYR A 111 -5.12 6.20 7.39
N ILE A 112 -4.79 7.44 6.99
CA ILE A 112 -5.04 8.61 7.81
C ILE A 112 -6.45 9.10 7.49
N GLU A 113 -7.37 8.92 8.42
CA GLU A 113 -8.76 9.36 8.27
C GLU A 113 -8.88 10.86 8.54
N HIS A 114 -8.23 11.32 9.60
CA HIS A 114 -8.18 12.72 9.97
C HIS A 114 -6.87 13.05 10.66
N ILE A 115 -6.31 14.22 10.38
CA ILE A 115 -5.13 14.73 11.08
C ILE A 115 -5.18 16.26 11.10
N GLU A 116 -4.88 16.84 12.25
CA GLU A 116 -4.80 18.27 12.45
C GLU A 116 -3.57 18.66 13.28
N CYS A 117 -3.14 19.91 13.12
CA CYS A 117 -2.04 20.49 13.87
C CYS A 117 -2.47 21.85 14.42
N SER A 118 -2.26 22.05 15.72
CA SER A 118 -2.56 23.28 16.44
C SER A 118 -1.30 23.84 17.11
N ILE A 119 -1.24 25.16 17.26
CA ILE A 119 -0.13 25.85 17.93
C ILE A 119 -0.43 25.86 19.43
N VAL A 120 0.44 25.24 20.23
CA VAL A 120 0.35 25.29 21.70
C VAL A 120 1.00 26.58 22.22
N ASN A 121 2.17 26.91 21.67
CA ASN A 121 2.86 28.19 21.84
C ASN A 121 3.86 28.39 20.69
N GLU A 122 4.63 29.48 20.74
CA GLU A 122 5.56 29.86 19.67
C GLU A 122 6.68 28.82 19.37
N ARG A 123 6.95 27.90 20.31
CA ARG A 123 7.97 26.83 20.21
C ARG A 123 7.38 25.42 20.21
N LYS A 124 6.05 25.26 20.19
CA LYS A 124 5.41 23.95 20.37
C LYS A 124 4.11 23.84 19.58
N VAL A 125 3.97 22.73 18.87
CA VAL A 125 2.75 22.35 18.15
C VAL A 125 2.18 21.05 18.69
N ALA A 126 0.87 20.87 18.63
CA ALA A 126 0.19 19.63 18.96
C ALA A 126 -0.41 19.03 17.68
N ILE A 127 -0.14 17.75 17.43
CA ILE A 127 -0.68 17.01 16.30
C ILE A 127 -1.64 15.96 16.84
N GLU A 128 -2.87 15.97 16.34
CA GLU A 128 -3.95 15.07 16.74
C GLU A 128 -4.64 14.48 15.50
N GLY A 129 -5.04 13.21 15.57
CA GLY A 129 -5.77 12.60 14.47
C GLY A 129 -6.14 11.14 14.69
N ILE A 130 -6.77 10.58 13.67
CA ILE A 130 -7.31 9.23 13.62
C ILE A 130 -6.68 8.48 12.45
N ILE A 131 -6.06 7.35 12.76
CA ILE A 131 -5.51 6.40 11.80
C ILE A 131 -6.41 5.18 11.79
N LYS A 132 -6.98 4.86 10.62
CA LYS A 132 -7.77 3.67 10.40
C LYS A 132 -6.86 2.53 10.00
N LEU A 133 -6.88 1.46 10.79
CA LEU A 133 -6.16 0.22 10.51
C LEU A 133 -7.14 -0.77 9.88
N LYS A 134 -6.69 -1.46 8.85
CA LYS A 134 -7.37 -2.59 8.23
C LYS A 134 -6.52 -3.82 8.46
N ALA A 135 -7.13 -4.93 8.88
CA ALA A 135 -6.49 -6.23 8.90
C ALA A 135 -7.34 -7.27 8.16
N GLU A 136 -6.68 -8.07 7.33
CA GLU A 136 -7.24 -9.17 6.57
C GLU A 136 -6.51 -10.45 6.95
N VAL A 137 -7.23 -11.46 7.42
CA VAL A 137 -6.65 -12.78 7.77
C VAL A 137 -7.03 -13.79 6.71
N PHE A 138 -6.03 -14.50 6.23
CA PHE A 138 -6.15 -15.51 5.20
C PHE A 138 -5.81 -16.89 5.77
N LYS A 139 -6.64 -17.87 5.42
CA LYS A 139 -6.48 -19.27 5.77
C LYS A 139 -6.18 -20.07 4.52
N ASN A 140 -5.08 -20.82 4.58
CA ASN A 140 -4.74 -21.79 3.54
C ASN A 140 -5.49 -23.09 3.83
N TYR A 141 -6.23 -23.55 2.83
CA TYR A 141 -6.84 -24.86 2.82
C TYR A 141 -6.02 -25.78 1.93
N ASP A 142 -5.65 -26.92 2.49
CA ASP A 142 -5.02 -28.03 1.80
C ASP A 142 -5.91 -29.26 2.00
N PHE A 143 -6.60 -29.67 0.94
CA PHE A 143 -7.46 -30.85 0.97
C PHE A 143 -7.37 -31.67 -0.31
N LYS A 144 -7.60 -32.97 -0.17
CA LYS A 144 -7.60 -33.92 -1.28
C LYS A 144 -9.01 -34.22 -1.72
N VAL A 145 -9.29 -34.01 -2.99
CA VAL A 145 -10.55 -34.42 -3.62
C VAL A 145 -10.33 -35.68 -4.46
N ILE A 146 -11.37 -36.49 -4.57
CA ILE A 146 -11.38 -37.65 -5.48
C ILE A 146 -11.91 -37.17 -6.83
N LYS A 147 -11.05 -37.22 -7.85
CA LYS A 147 -11.35 -36.80 -9.23
C LYS A 147 -11.87 -37.96 -10.07
N ASP A 148 -11.40 -39.17 -9.76
CA ASP A 148 -11.78 -40.37 -10.48
C ASP A 148 -11.63 -41.64 -9.65
N ILE A 149 -12.32 -42.69 -10.08
CA ILE A 149 -12.21 -44.03 -9.54
C ILE A 149 -11.89 -45.00 -10.69
N THR A 150 -10.77 -45.71 -10.59
CA THR A 150 -10.31 -46.70 -11.58
C THR A 150 -10.21 -48.10 -10.96
N GLY A 151 -10.06 -49.14 -11.78
CA GLY A 151 -9.73 -50.49 -11.29
C GLY A 151 -10.91 -51.43 -11.00
N SER A 152 -12.16 -50.96 -10.99
CA SER A 152 -13.34 -51.84 -10.90
C SER A 152 -14.25 -51.68 -12.13
N GLN A 153 -14.80 -52.80 -12.63
CA GLN A 153 -15.78 -52.77 -13.70
C GLN A 153 -17.12 -52.35 -13.09
N ASP A 154 -17.84 -51.46 -13.77
CA ASP A 154 -19.21 -51.05 -13.40
C ASP A 154 -19.34 -50.11 -12.19
N ILE A 155 -18.43 -49.15 -12.03
CA ILE A 155 -18.65 -47.96 -11.17
C ILE A 155 -19.17 -46.82 -12.03
N GLN A 156 -20.32 -46.27 -11.64
CA GLN A 156 -20.91 -45.07 -12.24
C GLN A 156 -20.67 -43.88 -11.30
N MET A 157 -20.23 -42.75 -11.85
CA MET A 157 -19.88 -41.56 -11.09
C MET A 157 -20.69 -40.36 -11.59
N LEU A 158 -21.27 -39.60 -10.67
CA LEU A 158 -21.79 -38.27 -10.93
C LEU A 158 -20.69 -37.26 -10.63
N LYS A 159 -20.27 -36.51 -11.65
CA LYS A 159 -19.23 -35.49 -11.55
C LYS A 159 -19.87 -34.10 -11.63
N ASN A 160 -19.45 -33.20 -10.76
CA ASN A 160 -19.88 -31.81 -10.75
C ASN A 160 -18.69 -30.89 -11.12
N PRO A 161 -18.73 -30.20 -12.28
CA PRO A 161 -17.67 -29.29 -12.68
C PRO A 161 -17.64 -28.07 -11.75
N THR A 162 -16.51 -27.85 -11.11
CA THR A 162 -16.27 -26.74 -10.18
C THR A 162 -15.05 -25.96 -10.62
N THR A 163 -15.07 -24.65 -10.39
CA THR A 163 -13.91 -23.78 -10.65
C THR A 163 -13.42 -23.18 -9.35
N MET A 164 -12.11 -23.01 -9.22
CA MET A 164 -11.48 -22.42 -8.05
C MET A 164 -10.19 -21.72 -8.43
N ASP A 165 -9.84 -20.66 -7.71
CA ASP A 165 -8.55 -20.02 -7.88
C ASP A 165 -7.49 -20.71 -7.03
N LYS A 166 -6.43 -21.14 -7.69
CA LYS A 166 -5.24 -21.69 -7.06
C LYS A 166 -4.14 -20.64 -7.07
N ILE A 167 -3.46 -20.47 -5.94
CA ILE A 167 -2.28 -19.61 -5.86
C ILE A 167 -1.09 -20.40 -6.39
N VAL A 168 -0.42 -19.86 -7.41
CA VAL A 168 0.85 -20.42 -7.90
C VAL A 168 1.99 -19.98 -7.01
N GLY A 169 1.97 -18.71 -6.61
CA GLY A 169 2.94 -18.16 -5.69
C GLY A 169 2.79 -16.67 -5.47
N THR A 170 3.58 -16.18 -4.53
CA THR A 170 3.70 -14.75 -4.22
C THR A 170 5.15 -14.35 -4.38
N VAL A 171 5.41 -13.26 -5.11
CA VAL A 171 6.75 -12.74 -5.34
C VAL A 171 6.80 -11.26 -4.93
N SER A 172 7.83 -10.91 -4.15
CA SER A 172 8.08 -9.54 -3.71
C SER A 172 9.36 -9.02 -4.32
N GLY A 173 9.40 -7.72 -4.63
CA GLY A 173 10.55 -7.09 -5.24
C GLY A 173 10.66 -5.60 -4.96
N ASP A 174 11.90 -5.17 -4.68
CA ASP A 174 12.23 -3.76 -4.45
C ASP A 174 12.60 -3.08 -5.78
N LEU A 175 11.83 -2.06 -6.18
CA LEU A 175 12.15 -1.18 -7.29
C LEU A 175 12.84 0.08 -6.75
N VAL A 176 14.03 0.38 -7.26
CA VAL A 176 14.79 1.56 -6.85
C VAL A 176 14.58 2.66 -7.90
N ALA A 177 13.94 3.74 -7.49
CA ALA A 177 13.78 4.96 -8.29
C ALA A 177 14.88 5.94 -7.92
N LYS A 178 15.62 6.43 -8.92
CA LYS A 178 16.63 7.48 -8.76
C LYS A 178 16.23 8.67 -9.63
N SER A 179 16.01 9.81 -9.00
CA SER A 179 15.69 11.08 -9.67
C SER A 179 16.85 12.06 -9.45
N HIS A 180 17.21 12.78 -10.51
CA HIS A 180 18.25 13.81 -10.50
C HIS A 180 17.61 15.12 -10.97
N ILE A 181 17.21 15.95 -10.03
CA ILE A 181 16.52 17.21 -10.31
C ILE A 181 17.55 18.34 -10.35
N GLN A 182 17.76 18.91 -11.53
CA GLN A 182 18.54 20.13 -11.69
C GLN A 182 17.60 21.34 -11.72
N ILE A 183 17.74 22.24 -10.75
CA ILE A 183 16.96 23.47 -10.65
C ILE A 183 17.32 24.38 -11.83
N PRO A 184 16.38 24.70 -12.72
CA PRO A 184 16.70 25.50 -13.90
C PRO A 184 17.06 26.95 -13.51
N MET A 185 17.84 27.60 -14.37
CA MET A 185 18.45 28.92 -14.09
C MET A 185 17.43 30.06 -13.95
N ASP A 186 16.21 29.86 -14.43
CA ASP A 186 15.08 30.77 -14.24
C ASP A 186 14.54 30.75 -12.80
N ASN A 187 14.78 29.65 -12.07
CA ASN A 187 14.43 29.51 -10.67
C ASN A 187 15.64 29.86 -9.77
N PRO A 188 15.41 30.59 -8.67
CA PRO A 188 16.40 30.79 -7.62
C PRO A 188 16.98 29.48 -7.06
N GLN A 189 18.21 29.53 -6.55
CA GLN A 189 18.82 28.39 -5.86
C GLN A 189 18.05 28.02 -4.57
N ILE A 190 18.22 26.77 -4.14
CA ILE A 190 17.55 26.22 -2.96
C ILE A 190 18.13 26.86 -1.70
N GLY A 191 17.26 27.48 -0.90
CA GLY A 191 17.58 27.89 0.47
C GLY A 191 17.22 26.78 1.46
N ASN A 192 15.93 26.46 1.57
CA ASN A 192 15.42 25.45 2.50
C ASN A 192 14.41 24.54 1.80
N VAL A 193 14.64 23.24 1.84
CA VAL A 193 13.65 22.25 1.38
C VAL A 193 12.51 22.19 2.39
N LEU A 194 11.29 22.49 1.94
CA LEU A 194 10.09 22.51 2.77
C LEU A 194 9.42 21.13 2.79
N LYS A 195 9.32 20.47 1.64
CA LYS A 195 8.75 19.14 1.50
C LYS A 195 9.39 18.45 0.30
N CYS A 196 9.76 17.19 0.46
CA CYS A 196 10.09 16.31 -0.65
C CYS A 196 9.20 15.08 -0.54
N ASP A 197 8.47 14.77 -1.60
CA ASP A 197 7.46 13.72 -1.59
C ASP A 197 7.60 12.78 -2.79
N VAL A 198 7.15 11.54 -2.62
CA VAL A 198 7.17 10.50 -3.66
C VAL A 198 5.80 9.83 -3.75
N LYS A 199 5.25 9.78 -4.96
CA LYS A 199 3.97 9.14 -5.28
C LYS A 199 4.13 8.12 -6.39
N VAL A 200 3.61 6.92 -6.16
CA VAL A 200 3.63 5.84 -7.14
C VAL A 200 2.35 5.85 -7.97
N HIS A 201 2.49 5.93 -9.29
CA HIS A 201 1.39 5.91 -10.26
C HIS A 201 1.73 4.95 -11.42
N LYS A 202 0.87 4.86 -12.45
CA LYS A 202 1.03 3.96 -13.62
C LYS A 202 1.50 2.54 -13.26
N LYS A 203 0.97 1.98 -12.17
CA LYS A 203 1.30 0.64 -11.67
C LYS A 203 0.89 -0.41 -12.72
N GLY A 204 1.80 -1.32 -13.06
CA GLY A 204 1.57 -2.34 -14.07
C GLY A 204 2.32 -3.63 -13.77
N THR A 205 1.69 -4.75 -14.11
CA THR A 205 2.22 -6.10 -13.92
C THR A 205 1.97 -6.90 -15.18
N LYS A 206 2.99 -7.66 -15.62
CA LYS A 206 2.90 -8.58 -16.75
C LYS A 206 3.49 -9.92 -16.36
N ILE A 207 2.73 -10.98 -16.57
CA ILE A 207 3.20 -12.35 -16.34
C ILE A 207 3.80 -12.86 -17.66
N MET A 208 4.99 -13.45 -17.55
CA MET A 208 5.72 -14.10 -18.63
C MET A 208 6.00 -15.54 -18.21
N GLU A 209 6.59 -16.35 -19.09
CA GLU A 209 6.98 -17.71 -18.72
C GLU A 209 8.03 -17.69 -17.59
N GLU A 210 7.71 -18.33 -16.46
CA GLU A 210 8.55 -18.41 -15.24
C GLU A 210 8.97 -17.04 -14.64
N LYS A 211 8.30 -15.94 -15.04
CA LYS A 211 8.70 -14.58 -14.66
C LYS A 211 7.50 -13.65 -14.50
N VAL A 212 7.65 -12.67 -13.60
CA VAL A 212 6.71 -11.57 -13.40
C VAL A 212 7.46 -10.26 -13.57
N SER A 213 7.02 -9.43 -14.52
CA SER A 213 7.54 -8.08 -14.73
C SER A 213 6.64 -7.07 -14.04
N VAL A 214 7.19 -6.29 -13.12
CA VAL A 214 6.51 -5.22 -12.41
C VAL A 214 7.07 -3.87 -12.85
N SER A 215 6.19 -2.90 -13.09
CA SER A 215 6.56 -1.53 -13.49
C SER A 215 5.70 -0.50 -12.79
N ALA A 216 6.27 0.66 -12.48
CA ALA A 216 5.53 1.79 -11.93
C ALA A 216 6.18 3.12 -12.30
N GLY A 217 5.38 4.18 -12.40
CA GLY A 217 5.87 5.56 -12.45
C GLY A 217 6.01 6.12 -11.04
N VAL A 218 7.09 6.84 -10.79
CA VAL A 218 7.43 7.42 -9.49
C VAL A 218 7.56 8.93 -9.67
N LEU A 219 6.52 9.65 -9.25
CA LEU A 219 6.48 11.10 -9.26
C LEU A 219 7.16 11.63 -7.99
N VAL A 220 8.31 12.26 -8.17
CA VAL A 220 9.04 12.98 -7.12
C VAL A 220 8.61 14.44 -7.16
N SER A 221 8.20 14.97 -6.01
CA SER A 221 7.74 16.36 -5.87
C SER A 221 8.60 17.08 -4.84
N LEU A 222 9.19 18.21 -5.22
CA LEU A 222 10.04 19.04 -4.37
C LEU A 222 9.40 20.42 -4.18
N LEU A 223 9.16 20.79 -2.93
CA LEU A 223 8.75 22.13 -2.51
C LEU A 223 9.88 22.75 -1.70
N TYR A 224 10.39 23.90 -2.11
CA TYR A 224 11.46 24.59 -1.39
C TYR A 224 11.25 26.11 -1.37
N ARG A 225 11.88 26.75 -0.38
CA ARG A 225 12.04 28.19 -0.29
C ARG A 225 13.37 28.59 -0.92
N ALA A 226 13.33 29.58 -1.80
CA ALA A 226 14.51 30.15 -2.43
C ALA A 226 15.48 30.76 -1.39
N LYS A 227 16.78 30.66 -1.66
CA LYS A 227 17.80 31.32 -0.82
C LYS A 227 17.61 32.84 -0.86
N ASP A 228 17.70 33.49 0.30
CA ASP A 228 17.56 34.94 0.47
C ASP A 228 16.27 35.55 -0.11
N SER A 229 15.25 34.72 -0.36
CA SER A 229 13.95 35.14 -0.89
C SER A 229 12.80 34.47 -0.12
N LYS A 230 11.60 35.04 -0.28
CA LYS A 230 10.33 34.47 0.21
C LYS A 230 9.64 33.63 -0.87
N ASP A 231 10.26 33.48 -2.03
CA ASP A 231 9.73 32.70 -3.14
C ASP A 231 9.68 31.22 -2.78
N ILE A 232 8.53 30.62 -3.09
CA ILE A 232 8.27 29.20 -2.91
C ILE A 232 8.14 28.57 -4.29
N ILE A 233 8.96 27.56 -4.52
CA ILE A 233 9.09 26.92 -5.82
C ILE A 233 8.73 25.45 -5.66
N TYR A 234 7.96 24.96 -6.62
CA TYR A 234 7.49 23.59 -6.70
C TYR A 234 7.98 22.99 -8.02
N ILE A 235 8.68 21.86 -7.93
CA ILE A 235 9.23 21.14 -9.07
C ILE A 235 8.85 19.67 -8.94
N GLU A 236 8.55 19.05 -10.07
CA GLU A 236 8.26 17.62 -10.15
C GLU A 236 9.18 16.96 -11.17
N ASP A 237 9.49 15.69 -10.91
CA ASP A 237 10.17 14.80 -11.85
C ASP A 237 9.50 13.42 -11.81
N ASP A 238 9.23 12.82 -12.97
CA ASP A 238 8.53 11.54 -13.10
C ASP A 238 9.52 10.48 -13.63
N VAL A 239 9.83 9.50 -12.79
CA VAL A 239 10.79 8.42 -13.11
C VAL A 239 10.05 7.09 -13.25
N ASP A 240 10.17 6.45 -14.40
CA ASP A 240 9.63 5.11 -14.62
C ASP A 240 10.62 4.04 -14.13
N VAL A 241 10.14 3.11 -13.30
CA VAL A 241 10.90 1.96 -12.79
C VAL A 241 10.30 0.65 -13.24
N ASN A 242 11.15 -0.35 -13.49
CA ASN A 242 10.74 -1.70 -13.86
C ASN A 242 11.70 -2.74 -13.27
N LYS A 243 11.17 -3.94 -12.97
CA LYS A 243 11.94 -5.07 -12.48
C LYS A 243 11.31 -6.39 -12.91
N GLU A 244 12.14 -7.34 -13.32
CA GLU A 244 11.74 -8.74 -13.52
C GLU A 244 11.99 -9.54 -12.24
N LEU A 245 11.01 -10.34 -11.85
CA LEU A 245 11.05 -11.21 -10.69
C LEU A 245 10.81 -12.64 -11.16
N GLU A 246 11.67 -13.57 -10.73
CA GLU A 246 11.53 -14.99 -11.08
C GLU A 246 10.44 -15.63 -10.21
N LEU A 247 9.51 -16.33 -10.85
CA LEU A 247 8.48 -17.10 -10.17
C LEU A 247 8.17 -18.34 -11.02
N LYS A 248 8.47 -19.53 -10.49
CA LYS A 248 8.27 -20.78 -11.22
C LYS A 248 6.79 -21.09 -11.41
N ASP A 249 6.50 -21.91 -12.43
CA ASP A 249 5.16 -22.41 -12.75
C ASP A 249 4.14 -21.34 -13.15
N VAL A 250 4.60 -20.12 -13.51
CA VAL A 250 3.73 -19.04 -14.01
C VAL A 250 3.76 -18.94 -15.53
N ASN A 251 2.62 -18.59 -16.10
CA ASN A 251 2.46 -18.36 -17.54
C ASN A 251 1.54 -17.14 -17.83
N PRO A 252 1.54 -16.61 -19.06
CA PRO A 252 0.80 -15.38 -19.39
C PRO A 252 -0.74 -15.47 -19.32
N MET A 253 -1.32 -16.67 -19.20
CA MET A 253 -2.78 -16.85 -19.08
C MET A 253 -3.28 -16.74 -17.63
N MET A 254 -2.37 -16.54 -16.68
CA MET A 254 -2.69 -16.42 -15.26
C MET A 254 -3.11 -14.99 -14.88
N ASP A 255 -3.81 -14.88 -13.76
CA ASP A 255 -4.17 -13.61 -13.14
C ASP A 255 -3.11 -13.20 -12.11
N SER A 256 -2.92 -11.89 -11.94
CA SER A 256 -2.05 -11.37 -10.89
C SER A 256 -2.66 -10.19 -10.15
N TYR A 257 -2.35 -10.11 -8.87
CA TYR A 257 -2.66 -8.97 -8.01
C TYR A 257 -1.36 -8.40 -7.45
N SER A 258 -1.07 -7.14 -7.78
CA SER A 258 0.14 -6.46 -7.34
C SER A 258 -0.15 -5.22 -6.52
N SER A 259 0.45 -5.15 -5.34
CA SER A 259 0.48 -3.95 -4.51
C SER A 259 1.85 -3.26 -4.64
N PHE A 260 1.85 -1.92 -4.67
CA PHE A 260 3.06 -1.10 -4.71
C PHE A 260 2.98 -0.05 -3.60
N LYS A 261 3.98 -0.07 -2.70
CA LYS A 261 4.09 0.84 -1.55
C LYS A 261 5.49 1.47 -1.52
N VAL A 262 5.56 2.76 -1.21
CA VAL A 262 6.85 3.43 -0.95
C VAL A 262 7.33 2.97 0.42
N ASP A 263 8.50 2.34 0.47
CA ASP A 263 9.10 1.82 1.69
C ASP A 263 10.03 2.84 2.33
N ALA A 264 10.91 3.43 1.51
CA ALA A 264 11.89 4.41 1.93
C ALA A 264 12.10 5.47 0.85
N MET A 265 12.54 6.64 1.28
CA MET A 265 12.92 7.76 0.44
C MET A 265 14.00 8.55 1.17
N GLU A 266 15.08 8.86 0.46
CA GLU A 266 16.13 9.77 0.89
C GLU A 266 16.40 10.78 -0.21
N PHE A 267 16.84 11.99 0.17
CA PHE A 267 17.25 13.00 -0.77
C PHE A 267 18.48 13.76 -0.28
N ASN A 268 19.25 14.29 -1.22
CA ASN A 268 20.43 15.08 -0.95
C ASN A 268 20.47 16.31 -1.86
N VAL A 269 20.74 17.49 -1.27
CA VAL A 269 20.91 18.74 -2.00
C VAL A 269 22.40 18.99 -2.19
N LYS A 270 22.81 19.29 -3.43
CA LYS A 270 24.20 19.53 -3.84
C LYS A 270 24.35 20.85 -4.56
N GLU A 271 25.56 21.37 -4.50
CA GLU A 271 26.00 22.54 -5.26
C GLU A 271 26.25 22.17 -6.73
N ASP A 272 25.94 23.09 -7.63
CA ASP A 272 26.33 23.02 -9.04
C ASP A 272 27.77 23.52 -9.28
N ASP A 273 28.19 23.59 -10.54
CA ASP A 273 29.54 24.07 -10.92
C ASP A 273 29.80 25.54 -10.52
N LEU A 274 28.76 26.29 -10.13
CA LEU A 274 28.84 27.68 -9.68
C LEU A 274 28.82 27.79 -8.14
N GLY A 275 28.74 26.68 -7.41
CA GLY A 275 28.63 26.66 -5.95
C GLY A 275 27.23 26.99 -5.43
N GLU A 276 26.19 26.92 -6.27
CA GLU A 276 24.81 27.18 -5.88
C GLU A 276 24.04 25.87 -5.61
N ASN A 277 23.26 25.81 -4.54
CA ASN A 277 22.43 24.65 -4.20
C ASN A 277 21.31 24.44 -5.24
N ARG A 278 21.58 23.67 -6.30
CA ARG A 278 20.70 23.51 -7.46
C ARG A 278 20.53 22.08 -7.93
N ILE A 279 21.17 21.11 -7.28
CA ILE A 279 21.04 19.70 -7.63
C ILE A 279 20.37 18.98 -6.49
N VAL A 280 19.31 18.23 -6.77
CA VAL A 280 18.65 17.37 -5.78
C VAL A 280 18.62 15.95 -6.30
N ASP A 281 19.37 15.09 -5.63
CA ASP A 281 19.34 13.64 -5.86
C ASP A 281 18.32 13.01 -4.92
N VAL A 282 17.38 12.25 -5.46
CA VAL A 282 16.37 11.52 -4.68
C VAL A 282 16.47 10.04 -4.99
N GLU A 283 16.56 9.21 -3.95
CA GLU A 283 16.51 7.75 -4.05
C GLU A 283 15.30 7.25 -3.26
N ALA A 284 14.40 6.54 -3.93
CA ALA A 284 13.20 5.96 -3.33
C ALA A 284 13.12 4.46 -3.61
N ILE A 285 12.72 3.71 -2.59
CA ILE A 285 12.50 2.26 -2.67
C ILE A 285 10.99 2.01 -2.69
N VAL A 286 10.51 1.43 -3.78
CA VAL A 286 9.12 1.01 -3.93
C VAL A 286 9.08 -0.51 -3.80
N LYS A 287 8.43 -1.00 -2.73
CA LYS A 287 8.16 -2.42 -2.53
C LYS A 287 6.96 -2.82 -3.38
N SER A 288 7.16 -3.82 -4.22
CA SER A 288 6.10 -4.51 -4.95
C SER A 288 5.86 -5.88 -4.32
N ASN A 289 4.60 -6.26 -4.15
CA ASN A 289 4.21 -7.60 -3.76
C ASN A 289 3.13 -8.09 -4.74
N THR A 290 3.45 -9.16 -5.48
CA THR A 290 2.60 -9.71 -6.53
C THR A 290 2.21 -11.15 -6.20
N LYS A 291 0.90 -11.38 -6.11
CA LYS A 291 0.29 -12.70 -6.01
C LYS A 291 -0.15 -13.15 -7.39
N VAL A 292 0.22 -14.36 -7.80
CA VAL A 292 -0.16 -14.97 -9.08
C VAL A 292 -1.09 -16.15 -8.82
N MET A 293 -2.20 -16.18 -9.55
CA MET A 293 -3.23 -17.20 -9.41
C MET A 293 -3.75 -17.65 -10.78
N TYR A 294 -4.23 -18.89 -10.86
CA TYR A 294 -4.93 -19.40 -12.05
C TYR A 294 -6.23 -20.07 -11.65
N LYS A 295 -7.18 -20.05 -12.59
CA LYS A 295 -8.44 -20.77 -12.45
C LYS A 295 -8.24 -22.23 -12.83
N GLU A 296 -8.43 -23.11 -11.87
CA GLU A 296 -8.43 -24.55 -12.07
C GLU A 296 -9.88 -25.03 -12.22
N GLU A 297 -10.20 -25.65 -13.36
CA GLU A 297 -11.44 -26.38 -13.57
C GLU A 297 -11.24 -27.83 -13.14
N MET A 298 -12.12 -28.33 -12.27
CA MET A 298 -12.05 -29.70 -11.76
C MET A 298 -13.42 -30.33 -11.67
N ASP A 299 -13.47 -31.61 -12.04
CA ASP A 299 -14.64 -32.44 -11.84
C ASP A 299 -14.53 -33.14 -10.49
N ILE A 300 -15.35 -32.72 -9.53
CA ILE A 300 -15.43 -33.36 -8.22
C ILE A 300 -16.50 -34.44 -8.29
N ILE A 301 -16.20 -35.64 -7.81
CA ILE A 301 -17.22 -36.69 -7.66
C ILE A 301 -18.22 -36.26 -6.60
N GLU A 302 -19.48 -36.09 -7.00
CA GLU A 302 -20.60 -35.81 -6.11
C GLU A 302 -21.21 -37.11 -5.58
N ASP A 303 -21.28 -38.14 -6.43
CA ASP A 303 -21.80 -39.44 -6.07
C ASP A 303 -21.14 -40.56 -6.87
N ALA A 304 -21.07 -41.76 -6.29
CA ALA A 304 -20.55 -42.95 -6.97
C ALA A 304 -21.30 -44.20 -6.51
N TYR A 305 -21.74 -45.02 -7.46
CA TYR A 305 -22.42 -46.28 -7.18
C TYR A 305 -21.94 -47.42 -8.08
N SER A 306 -22.06 -48.65 -7.57
CA SER A 306 -21.81 -49.87 -8.32
C SER A 306 -22.97 -50.86 -8.13
N PRO A 307 -23.42 -51.57 -9.19
CA PRO A 307 -24.39 -52.65 -9.06
C PRO A 307 -23.86 -53.89 -8.32
N TYR A 308 -22.54 -54.05 -8.22
CA TYR A 308 -21.90 -55.27 -7.72
C TYR A 308 -21.25 -55.10 -6.33
N GLU A 309 -20.96 -53.87 -5.93
CA GLU A 309 -20.27 -53.56 -4.67
C GLU A 309 -21.03 -52.49 -3.87
N LEU A 310 -21.07 -52.68 -2.55
CA LEU A 310 -21.67 -51.72 -1.64
C LEU A 310 -20.67 -50.60 -1.35
N MET A 311 -20.96 -49.40 -1.84
CA MET A 311 -20.10 -48.23 -1.71
C MET A 311 -20.61 -47.30 -0.62
N ASN A 312 -19.70 -46.79 0.20
CA ASN A 312 -19.98 -45.72 1.16
C ASN A 312 -19.08 -44.52 0.84
N MET A 313 -19.69 -43.34 0.76
CA MET A 313 -18.99 -42.10 0.43
C MET A 313 -19.06 -41.14 1.61
N ASP A 314 -17.90 -40.76 2.15
CA ASP A 314 -17.79 -39.72 3.16
C ASP A 314 -17.72 -38.35 2.46
N ARG A 315 -18.69 -37.48 2.75
CA ARG A 315 -18.76 -36.12 2.19
C ARG A 315 -18.29 -35.10 3.22
N LYS A 316 -17.49 -34.13 2.77
CA LYS A 316 -17.04 -32.98 3.56
C LYS A 316 -17.21 -31.72 2.73
N ASP A 317 -17.85 -30.72 3.31
CA ASP A 317 -18.04 -29.43 2.67
C ASP A 317 -16.85 -28.52 2.95
N TYR A 318 -16.35 -27.87 1.90
CA TYR A 318 -15.31 -26.85 1.99
C TYR A 318 -15.85 -25.56 1.39
N GLN A 319 -15.67 -24.44 2.10
CA GLN A 319 -15.94 -23.13 1.54
C GLN A 319 -14.74 -22.69 0.70
N VAL A 320 -15.01 -22.36 -0.55
CA VAL A 320 -13.98 -21.98 -1.51
C VAL A 320 -14.36 -20.62 -2.10
N ASN A 321 -13.42 -19.68 -2.12
CA ASN A 321 -13.62 -18.40 -2.79
C ASN A 321 -13.23 -18.52 -4.26
N VAL A 322 -14.09 -17.98 -5.13
CA VAL A 322 -13.81 -17.85 -6.56
C VAL A 322 -13.88 -16.37 -6.92
N MET A 323 -12.76 -15.83 -7.36
CA MET A 323 -12.62 -14.51 -7.93
C MET A 323 -13.35 -14.48 -9.26
N HIS A 324 -14.55 -13.91 -9.29
CA HIS A 324 -15.35 -13.82 -10.51
C HIS A 324 -14.81 -12.79 -11.51
N GLY A 325 -14.03 -11.82 -11.04
CA GLY A 325 -13.34 -10.86 -11.88
C GLY A 325 -12.61 -9.80 -11.06
N HIS A 326 -11.55 -9.25 -11.65
CA HIS A 326 -10.84 -8.10 -11.14
C HIS A 326 -10.98 -6.95 -12.14
N SER A 327 -11.32 -5.76 -11.65
CA SER A 327 -11.38 -4.57 -12.50
C SER A 327 -10.74 -3.39 -11.80
N ASN A 328 -9.98 -2.61 -12.57
CA ASN A 328 -9.45 -1.34 -12.13
C ASN A 328 -10.38 -0.23 -12.61
N CYS A 329 -11.02 0.47 -11.67
CA CYS A 329 -11.82 1.65 -11.98
C CYS A 329 -10.97 2.90 -11.79
N LYS A 330 -10.93 3.79 -12.79
CA LYS A 330 -10.43 5.15 -12.64
C LYS A 330 -11.63 6.07 -12.46
N SER A 331 -11.77 6.66 -11.28
CA SER A 331 -12.77 7.69 -11.02
C SER A 331 -12.09 9.05 -10.98
N MET A 332 -12.69 10.04 -11.66
CA MET A 332 -12.22 11.41 -11.61
C MET A 332 -13.14 12.20 -10.67
N VAL A 333 -12.59 12.64 -9.54
CA VAL A 333 -13.30 13.53 -8.62
C VAL A 333 -12.99 14.97 -9.02
N LYS A 334 -14.03 15.76 -9.27
CA LYS A 334 -13.92 17.20 -9.50
C LYS A 334 -14.70 17.94 -8.43
N GLY A 335 -14.09 18.96 -7.85
CA GLY A 335 -14.73 19.84 -6.88
C GLY A 335 -14.21 21.27 -7.04
N THR A 336 -14.99 22.23 -6.57
CA THR A 336 -14.59 23.62 -6.45
C THR A 336 -14.43 23.95 -4.98
N VAL A 337 -13.27 24.48 -4.60
CA VAL A 337 -13.01 24.91 -3.23
C VAL A 337 -13.32 26.40 -3.13
N GLU A 338 -14.37 26.76 -2.41
CA GLU A 338 -14.67 28.16 -2.10
C GLU A 338 -13.83 28.65 -0.93
N LEU A 339 -13.11 29.75 -1.14
CA LEU A 339 -12.28 30.37 -0.12
C LEU A 339 -13.08 31.46 0.58
N SER A 340 -13.66 31.14 1.73
CA SER A 340 -14.34 32.11 2.59
C SER A 340 -13.31 32.92 3.40
N ASN A 341 -13.45 34.25 3.42
CA ASN A 341 -12.66 35.19 4.23
C ASN A 341 -11.12 35.20 4.03
N LYS A 342 -10.61 34.93 2.82
CA LYS A 342 -9.18 35.05 2.51
C LYS A 342 -8.90 36.12 1.43
N PRO A 343 -7.71 36.76 1.43
CA PRO A 343 -7.29 37.63 0.34
C PRO A 343 -7.32 36.88 -1.00
N LYS A 344 -7.44 37.63 -2.11
CA LYS A 344 -7.44 37.04 -3.46
C LYS A 344 -6.19 36.17 -3.65
N VAL A 345 -6.39 34.91 -4.03
CA VAL A 345 -5.29 33.99 -4.34
C VAL A 345 -4.55 34.50 -5.58
N SER A 346 -3.24 34.71 -5.46
CA SER A 346 -2.38 35.09 -6.58
C SER A 346 -1.87 33.89 -7.36
N LYS A 347 -1.57 32.77 -6.69
CA LYS A 347 -1.01 31.55 -7.29
C LYS A 347 -1.34 30.32 -6.44
N ILE A 348 -1.55 29.18 -7.09
CA ILE A 348 -1.57 27.86 -6.45
C ILE A 348 -0.17 27.25 -6.63
N ILE A 349 0.50 26.90 -5.53
CA ILE A 349 1.88 26.40 -5.57
C ILE A 349 1.90 24.87 -5.67
N MET A 350 1.09 24.20 -4.85
CA MET A 350 1.02 22.75 -4.77
C MET A 350 -0.40 22.34 -4.37
N CYS A 351 -0.88 21.21 -4.90
CA CYS A 351 -2.10 20.55 -4.46
C CYS A 351 -1.77 19.10 -4.10
N CYS A 352 -2.18 18.67 -2.91
CA CYS A 352 -2.06 17.29 -2.47
C CYS A 352 -3.45 16.78 -2.11
N GLY A 353 -3.71 15.52 -2.42
CA GLY A 353 -4.93 14.84 -2.03
C GLY A 353 -4.64 13.36 -1.90
N GLU A 354 -5.22 12.76 -0.89
CA GLU A 354 -5.25 11.31 -0.69
C GLU A 354 -6.70 10.86 -0.73
N ALA A 355 -6.95 9.69 -1.31
CA ALA A 355 -8.27 9.08 -1.34
C ALA A 355 -8.27 7.92 -0.34
N CYS A 356 -9.19 7.96 0.62
CA CYS A 356 -9.45 6.87 1.53
C CYS A 356 -10.83 6.27 1.23
N ILE A 357 -10.93 4.95 1.24
CA ILE A 357 -12.21 4.25 1.20
C ILE A 357 -12.71 4.20 2.64
N THR A 358 -13.73 4.99 2.97
CA THR A 358 -14.28 5.06 4.33
C THR A 358 -15.25 3.91 4.62
N ASP A 359 -16.03 3.52 3.61
CA ASP A 359 -17.04 2.46 3.67
C ASP A 359 -17.03 1.59 2.41
N LYS A 360 -17.22 0.28 2.59
CA LYS A 360 -17.48 -0.71 1.53
C LYS A 360 -18.91 -1.18 1.75
N LYS A 361 -19.81 -0.88 0.80
CA LYS A 361 -21.23 -1.25 0.85
C LYS A 361 -21.51 -2.54 0.10
#